data_AF-A0A1Z8M7L0-F1
#
_entry.id   AF-A0A1Z8M7L0-F1
#
_cell.length_a   1.000
_cell.length_b   1.000
_cell.length_c   1.000
_cell.angle_alpha   90.00
_cell.angle_beta   90.00
_cell.angle_gamma   90.00
#
_symmetry.space_group_name_H-M   'P 1'
#
loop_
_entity.id
_entity.type
_entity.pdbx_description
1 polymer ?
#
loop_
_entity_poly.entity_id
_entity_poly.type
_entity_poly.pdbx_seq_one_letter_code
_entity_poly.pdbx_strand_id
1 'polypeptide(L)'
;MLKFIARLFEGSIDIERTYGHCDQAIGLLQSYNENPDGFSEKKKTDMDETVEVAIREATNLISLEGEKNWIGVFREMHSNLAAIHLELGNRDKVDYHCKKLADYGEPGRLDAEEILGKLNQAQSDTPSTS
;
A
#
# COMPACT_ATOMS: atom_id res chain seq x y z
N MET A 1 -15.10 4.91 -3.41
CA MET A 1 -15.23 6.18 -4.16
C MET A 1 -14.57 7.29 -3.35
N LEU A 2 -13.35 7.69 -3.73
CA LEU A 2 -12.71 8.96 -3.36
C LEU A 2 -11.82 9.35 -4.54
N LYS A 3 -12.42 10.00 -5.55
CA LYS A 3 -11.71 10.56 -6.69
C LYS A 3 -11.50 12.04 -6.44
N PHE A 4 -10.52 12.46 -5.67
CA PHE A 4 -10.01 13.83 -5.70
C PHE A 4 -8.75 13.89 -4.84
N ILE A 5 -7.56 13.93 -5.47
CA ILE A 5 -6.46 14.87 -5.18
C ILE A 5 -5.40 14.79 -6.30
N ALA A 6 -5.34 15.90 -7.04
CA ALA A 6 -4.17 16.58 -7.60
C ALA A 6 -3.29 15.94 -8.70
N ARG A 7 -3.47 16.47 -9.92
CA ARG A 7 -2.40 16.62 -10.93
C ARG A 7 -1.36 17.62 -10.41
N LEU A 8 -0.34 17.15 -9.70
CA LEU A 8 0.87 17.91 -9.40
C LEU A 8 2.00 17.34 -10.26
N PHE A 9 2.39 18.07 -11.30
CA PHE A 9 3.55 17.77 -12.12
C PHE A 9 4.73 18.62 -11.67
N GLU A 10 5.56 18.08 -10.79
CA GLU A 10 6.92 18.57 -10.57
C GLU A 10 7.92 17.62 -11.25
N GLY A 11 8.06 17.79 -12.57
CA GLY A 11 9.23 17.44 -13.40
C GLY A 11 9.75 15.99 -13.48
N SER A 12 9.44 15.11 -12.54
CA SER A 12 9.95 13.72 -12.48
C SER A 12 9.05 12.76 -11.69
N ILE A 13 8.12 13.28 -10.87
CA ILE A 13 7.24 12.49 -10.03
C ILE A 13 5.81 12.57 -10.58
N ASP A 14 5.30 11.42 -11.01
CA ASP A 14 3.97 11.25 -11.60
C ASP A 14 3.04 10.61 -10.57
N ILE A 15 2.39 11.46 -9.76
CA ILE A 15 1.54 11.02 -8.64
C ILE A 15 0.43 10.06 -9.11
N GLU A 16 -0.25 10.41 -10.22
CA GLU A 16 -1.34 9.58 -10.78
C GLU A 16 -0.83 8.20 -11.20
N ARG A 17 0.35 8.13 -11.82
CA ARG A 17 1.00 6.85 -12.15
C ARG A 17 1.32 6.04 -10.90
N THR A 18 1.84 6.66 -9.85
CA THR A 18 2.17 5.94 -8.62
C THR A 18 0.92 5.34 -7.96
N TYR A 19 -0.21 6.06 -7.94
CA TYR A 19 -1.49 5.47 -7.53
C TYR A 19 -1.85 4.26 -8.38
N GLY A 20 -1.73 4.37 -9.71
CA GLY A 20 -2.02 3.27 -10.62
C GLY A 20 -1.17 2.02 -10.35
N HIS A 21 0.13 2.20 -10.09
CA HIS A 21 1.01 1.10 -9.72
C HIS A 21 0.64 0.49 -8.36
N CYS A 22 0.31 1.31 -7.35
CA CYS A 22 -0.17 0.82 -6.05
C CYS A 22 -1.45 -0.01 -6.18
N ASP A 23 -2.46 0.50 -6.89
CA ASP A 23 -3.73 -0.19 -7.11
C ASP A 23 -3.51 -1.52 -7.84
N GLN A 24 -2.67 -1.52 -8.88
CA GLN A 24 -2.32 -2.73 -9.62
C GLN A 24 -1.58 -3.75 -8.75
N ALA A 25 -0.61 -3.30 -7.95
CA ALA A 25 0.15 -4.16 -7.03
C ALA A 25 -0.76 -4.82 -6.00
N ILE A 26 -1.65 -4.04 -5.35
CA ILE A 26 -2.61 -4.55 -4.37
C ILE A 26 -3.53 -5.59 -5.02
N GLY A 27 -4.11 -5.28 -6.19
CA GLY A 27 -5.02 -6.20 -6.87
C GLY A 27 -4.35 -7.51 -7.32
N LEU A 28 -3.10 -7.44 -7.78
CA LEU A 28 -2.33 -8.64 -8.15
C LEU A 28 -1.99 -9.50 -6.93
N LEU A 29 -1.56 -8.87 -5.83
CA LEU A 29 -1.24 -9.57 -4.59
C LEU A 29 -2.49 -10.25 -3.99
N GLN A 30 -3.63 -9.56 -3.96
CA GLN A 30 -4.91 -10.16 -3.54
C GLN A 30 -5.28 -11.35 -4.41
N SER A 31 -5.20 -11.20 -5.74
CA SER A 31 -5.48 -12.30 -6.68
C SER A 31 -4.54 -13.49 -6.48
N TYR A 32 -3.26 -13.23 -6.16
CA TYR A 32 -2.28 -14.27 -5.86
C TYR A 32 -2.58 -14.96 -4.53
N ASN A 33 -2.87 -14.20 -3.48
CA ASN A 33 -3.19 -14.73 -2.15
C ASN A 33 -4.48 -15.57 -2.16
N GLU A 34 -5.46 -15.23 -2.99
CA GLU A 34 -6.69 -16.01 -3.18
C GLU A 34 -6.47 -17.31 -3.97
N ASN A 35 -5.59 -17.30 -4.99
CA ASN A 35 -5.33 -18.47 -5.82
C ASN A 35 -3.88 -18.50 -6.36
N PRO A 36 -2.91 -18.96 -5.56
CA PRO A 36 -1.51 -19.01 -5.95
C PRO A 36 -1.27 -19.92 -7.17
N ASP A 37 -1.97 -21.05 -7.26
CA ASP A 37 -1.86 -22.02 -8.35
C ASP A 37 -2.34 -21.44 -9.70
N GLY A 38 -3.10 -20.35 -9.67
CA GLY A 38 -3.51 -19.58 -10.84
C GLY A 38 -2.42 -18.68 -11.43
N PHE A 39 -1.23 -18.65 -10.83
CA PHE A 39 -0.09 -17.85 -11.29
C PHE A 39 1.01 -18.74 -11.86
N SER A 40 1.33 -18.51 -13.14
CA SER A 40 2.56 -19.05 -13.72
C SER A 40 3.79 -18.33 -13.16
N GLU A 41 4.96 -18.96 -13.25
CA GLU A 41 6.24 -18.33 -12.86
C GLU A 41 6.45 -16.96 -13.51
N LYS A 42 6.08 -16.83 -14.80
CA LYS A 42 6.15 -15.55 -15.50
C LYS A 42 5.19 -14.52 -14.88
N LYS A 43 3.93 -14.91 -14.63
CA LYS A 43 2.93 -13.99 -14.06
C LYS A 43 3.32 -13.57 -12.64
N LYS A 44 3.94 -14.46 -11.87
CA LYS A 44 4.50 -14.15 -10.56
C LYS A 44 5.66 -13.15 -10.66
N THR A 45 6.60 -13.37 -11.59
CA THR A 45 7.70 -12.44 -11.83
C THR A 45 7.19 -11.04 -12.23
N ASP A 46 6.23 -10.97 -13.17
CA ASP A 46 5.63 -9.69 -13.60
C ASP A 46 4.89 -8.99 -12.44
N MET A 47 4.27 -9.76 -11.53
CA MET A 47 3.66 -9.23 -10.31
C MET A 47 4.71 -8.68 -9.35
N ASP A 48 5.78 -9.43 -9.08
CA ASP A 48 6.85 -9.02 -8.17
C ASP A 48 7.49 -7.71 -8.66
N GLU A 49 7.76 -7.58 -9.97
CA GLU A 49 8.24 -6.33 -10.58
C GLU A 49 7.25 -5.17 -10.38
N THR A 50 5.94 -5.41 -10.56
CA THR A 50 4.90 -4.39 -10.33
C THR A 50 4.89 -3.93 -8.87
N VAL A 51 4.99 -4.87 -7.93
CA VAL A 51 5.00 -4.60 -6.48
C VAL A 51 6.25 -3.80 -6.10
N GLU A 52 7.42 -4.16 -6.61
CA GLU A 52 8.67 -3.43 -6.38
C GLU A 52 8.60 -1.99 -6.91
N VAL A 53 8.05 -1.79 -8.10
CA VAL A 53 7.85 -0.46 -8.68
C VAL A 53 6.90 0.38 -7.83
N ALA A 54 5.76 -0.18 -7.42
CA ALA A 54 4.78 0.51 -6.58
C ALA A 54 5.39 0.95 -5.24
N ILE A 55 6.09 0.05 -4.54
CA ILE A 55 6.74 0.35 -3.26
C ILE A 55 7.79 1.46 -3.44
N ARG A 56 8.63 1.36 -4.48
CA ARG A 56 9.69 2.35 -4.75
C ARG A 56 9.09 3.73 -5.01
N GLU A 57 8.10 3.83 -5.89
CA GLU A 57 7.50 5.11 -6.25
C GLU A 57 6.74 5.75 -5.10
N ALA A 58 5.93 4.97 -4.36
CA ALA A 58 5.24 5.47 -3.17
C ALA A 58 6.23 5.90 -2.08
N THR A 59 7.35 5.17 -1.91
CA THR A 59 8.42 5.55 -0.98
C THR A 59 9.09 6.86 -1.39
N ASN A 60 9.33 7.05 -2.69
CA ASN A 60 9.90 8.30 -3.20
C ASN A 60 8.94 9.48 -2.95
N LEU A 61 7.62 9.28 -3.10
CA LEU A 61 6.64 10.31 -2.77
C LEU A 61 6.68 10.71 -1.30
N ILE A 62 6.64 9.75 -0.36
CA ILE A 62 6.67 10.06 1.08
C ILE A 62 8.01 10.67 1.52
N SER A 63 9.10 10.47 0.76
CA SER A 63 10.39 11.12 1.07
C SER A 63 10.33 12.65 0.98
N LEU A 64 9.30 13.21 0.34
CA LEU A 64 9.04 14.65 0.26
C LEU A 64 8.20 15.18 1.44
N GLU A 65 7.82 14.32 2.40
CA GLU A 65 7.18 14.74 3.64
C GLU A 65 8.03 15.80 4.36
N GLY A 66 7.40 16.90 4.78
CA GLY A 66 8.08 18.03 5.40
C GLY A 66 8.68 19.03 4.42
N GLU A 67 8.86 18.66 3.15
CA GLU A 67 9.27 19.58 2.07
C GLU A 67 8.08 20.12 1.27
N LYS A 68 7.06 19.28 1.06
CA LYS A 68 5.83 19.64 0.33
C LYS A 68 4.62 19.60 1.26
N ASN A 69 3.58 20.36 0.89
CA ASN A 69 2.31 20.41 1.63
C ASN A 69 1.24 19.50 1.00
N TRP A 70 1.62 18.32 0.50
CA TRP A 70 0.72 17.36 -0.14
C TRP A 70 0.18 16.34 0.88
N ILE A 71 -0.35 16.85 1.99
CA ILE A 71 -0.76 16.05 3.15
C ILE A 71 -1.67 14.86 2.75
N GLY A 72 -2.63 15.09 1.86
CA GLY A 72 -3.52 14.02 1.38
C GLY A 72 -2.79 12.94 0.58
N VAL A 73 -1.84 13.32 -0.28
CA VAL A 73 -1.04 12.36 -1.06
C VAL A 73 -0.18 11.52 -0.13
N PHE A 74 0.49 12.13 0.84
CA PHE A 74 1.36 11.40 1.77
C PHE A 74 0.57 10.43 2.65
N ARG A 75 -0.58 10.86 3.20
CA ARG A 75 -1.50 9.96 3.92
C ARG A 75 -1.86 8.75 3.06
N GLU A 76 -2.28 9.00 1.82
CA GLU A 76 -2.72 7.93 0.92
C GLU A 76 -1.56 7.01 0.50
N MET A 77 -0.34 7.53 0.31
CA MET A 77 0.84 6.70 0.07
C MET A 77 1.19 5.82 1.27
N HIS A 78 1.07 6.33 2.50
CA HIS A 78 1.21 5.51 3.70
C HIS A 78 0.15 4.40 3.77
N SER A 79 -1.10 4.71 3.44
CA SER A 79 -2.18 3.71 3.38
C SER A 79 -1.92 2.63 2.31
N ASN A 80 -1.51 3.04 1.11
CA ASN A 80 -1.17 2.12 0.02
C ASN A 80 0.01 1.20 0.37
N LEU A 81 1.08 1.75 0.97
CA LEU A 81 2.23 0.95 1.41
C LEU A 81 1.84 -0.03 2.52
N ALA A 82 0.99 0.38 3.47
CA ALA A 82 0.48 -0.51 4.50
C ALA A 82 -0.36 -1.65 3.88
N ALA A 83 -1.22 -1.36 2.91
CA ALA A 83 -2.02 -2.37 2.20
C ALA A 83 -1.16 -3.35 1.39
N ILE A 84 -0.17 -2.87 0.64
CA ILE A 84 0.79 -3.73 -0.09
C ILE A 84 1.53 -4.64 0.89
N HIS A 85 2.02 -4.08 2.01
CA HIS A 85 2.75 -4.86 3.00
C HIS A 85 1.88 -5.84 3.78
N LEU A 86 0.59 -5.56 3.94
CA LEU A 86 -0.39 -6.49 4.50
C LEU A 86 -0.49 -7.74 3.62
N GLU A 87 -0.70 -7.56 2.32
CA GLU A 87 -0.82 -8.69 1.38
C GLU A 87 0.48 -9.49 1.25
N LEU A 88 1.64 -8.84 1.42
CA LEU A 88 2.94 -9.51 1.46
C LEU A 88 3.25 -10.19 2.82
N GLY A 89 2.39 -10.07 3.83
CA GLY A 89 2.63 -10.60 5.18
C GLY A 89 3.72 -9.87 5.98
N ASN A 90 4.13 -8.67 5.56
CA ASN A 90 5.21 -7.89 6.16
C ASN A 90 4.71 -7.04 7.36
N ARG A 91 4.37 -7.70 8.47
CA ARG A 91 3.73 -7.08 9.65
C ARG A 91 4.44 -5.83 10.17
N ASP A 92 5.76 -5.87 10.34
CA ASP A 92 6.52 -4.74 10.89
C ASP A 92 6.35 -3.47 10.02
N LYS A 93 6.23 -3.64 8.70
CA LYS A 93 6.04 -2.54 7.77
C LYS A 93 4.59 -2.05 7.78
N VAL A 94 3.61 -2.94 7.92
CA VAL A 94 2.21 -2.55 8.15
C VAL A 94 2.12 -1.67 9.40
N ASP A 95 2.67 -2.12 10.52
CA ASP A 95 2.66 -1.39 11.78
C ASP A 95 3.37 -0.04 11.67
N TYR A 96 4.49 0.04 10.93
CA TYR A 96 5.19 1.29 10.66
C TYR A 96 4.30 2.30 9.93
N HIS A 97 3.68 1.90 8.82
CA HIS A 97 2.85 2.81 8.03
C HIS A 97 1.54 3.17 8.75
N CYS A 98 0.92 2.25 9.50
CA CYS A 98 -0.24 2.55 10.34
C CYS A 98 0.08 3.55 11.46
N LYS A 99 1.27 3.47 12.08
CA LYS A 99 1.72 4.50 13.04
C LYS A 99 1.88 5.87 12.38
N LYS A 100 2.42 5.91 11.16
CA LYS A 100 2.55 7.14 10.39
C LYS A 100 1.20 7.74 9.99
N LEU A 101 0.23 6.91 9.64
CA LEU A 101 -1.14 7.35 9.36
C LEU A 101 -1.77 8.09 10.56
N ALA A 102 -1.45 7.71 11.80
CA ALA A 102 -1.97 8.39 12.98
C ALA A 102 -1.55 9.87 13.07
N ASP A 103 -0.43 10.26 12.44
CA ASP A 103 0.04 11.66 12.37
C ASP A 103 -0.88 12.54 11.50
N TYR A 104 -1.75 11.94 10.67
CA TYR A 104 -2.68 12.62 9.76
C TYR A 104 -4.06 12.91 10.38
N GLY A 105 -4.19 12.75 11.70
CA GLY A 105 -5.42 12.97 12.43
C GLY A 105 -6.49 11.91 12.15
N GLU A 106 -7.76 12.28 12.32
CA GLU A 106 -8.89 11.35 12.25
C GLU A 106 -8.96 10.52 10.95
N PRO A 107 -8.78 11.10 9.74
CA PRO A 107 -8.79 10.31 8.51
C PRO A 107 -7.71 9.23 8.50
N GLY A 108 -6.49 9.56 8.93
CA GLY A 108 -5.40 8.59 8.96
C GLY A 108 -5.59 7.52 10.05
N ARG A 109 -6.17 7.87 11.20
CA ARG A 109 -6.57 6.89 12.23
C ARG A 109 -7.55 5.86 11.67
N LEU A 110 -8.58 6.30 10.94
CA LEU A 110 -9.56 5.42 10.31
C LEU A 110 -8.93 4.51 9.25
N ASP A 111 -8.06 5.06 8.40
CA ASP A 111 -7.32 4.28 7.40
C ASP A 111 -6.47 3.19 8.10
N ALA A 112 -5.77 3.53 9.18
CA ALA A 112 -4.95 2.59 9.95
C ALA A 112 -5.79 1.49 10.61
N GLU A 113 -6.95 1.84 11.18
CA GLU A 113 -7.85 0.88 11.83
C GLU A 113 -8.42 -0.13 10.85
N GLU A 114 -8.78 0.30 9.63
CA GLU A 114 -9.23 -0.62 8.58
C GLU A 114 -8.15 -1.66 8.26
N ILE A 115 -6.90 -1.22 8.07
CA ILE A 115 -5.79 -2.08 7.69
C ILE A 115 -5.41 -3.04 8.83
N LEU A 116 -5.31 -2.54 10.07
CA LEU A 116 -5.04 -3.37 11.24
C LEU A 116 -6.19 -4.35 11.51
N GLY A 117 -7.43 -3.97 11.23
CA GLY A 117 -8.59 -4.85 11.26
C GLY A 117 -8.45 -6.03 10.32
N LYS A 118 -7.98 -5.81 9.09
CA LYS A 118 -7.68 -6.88 8.12
C LYS A 118 -6.50 -7.74 8.56
N LEU A 119 -5.43 -7.13 9.08
CA LEU A 119 -4.25 -7.83 9.60
C LEU A 119 -4.60 -8.81 10.73
N ASN A 120 -5.51 -8.43 11.61
CA ASN A 120 -5.96 -9.28 12.72
C ASN A 120 -6.88 -10.41 12.25
N GLN A 121 -7.72 -10.17 11.23
CA GLN A 121 -8.55 -11.23 10.61
C GLN A 121 -7.68 -12.27 9.90
N ALA A 122 -6.68 -11.84 9.13
CA ALA A 122 -5.74 -12.78 8.48
C ALA A 122 -5.02 -13.69 9.50
N GLN A 123 -4.77 -13.20 10.72
CA GLN A 123 -4.20 -14.00 11.81
C GLN A 123 -5.18 -15.00 12.40
N SER A 124 -6.46 -14.66 12.54
CA SER A 124 -7.46 -15.61 13.05
C SER A 124 -7.73 -16.75 12.07
N ASP A 125 -7.58 -16.49 10.78
CA ASP A 125 -7.87 -17.46 9.72
C ASP A 125 -6.68 -18.40 9.42
N THR A 126 -5.50 -18.11 9.98
CA THR A 126 -4.36 -19.03 9.93
C THR A 126 -4.51 -20.05 11.06
N PRO A 127 -4.84 -21.34 10.79
CA PRO A 127 -5.08 -22.30 11.85
C PRO A 127 -3.81 -22.46 12.68
N SER A 128 -3.95 -22.30 13.99
CA SER A 128 -2.89 -22.63 14.96
C SER A 128 -2.49 -24.09 14.74
N THR A 129 -1.34 -24.32 14.13
CA THR A 129 -0.70 -25.64 14.12
C THR A 129 -0.18 -25.88 15.53
N SER A 130 -1.06 -26.42 16.38
CA SER A 130 -0.70 -27.06 17.66
C SER A 130 -0.55 -28.55 17.45
#